data_AF-A0A842YI83-F1
#
_entry.id   AF-A0A842YI83-F1
#
_cell.length_a   1.000
_cell.length_b   1.000
_cell.length_c   1.000
_cell.angle_alpha   90.00
_cell.angle_beta   90.00
_cell.angle_gamma   90.00
#
_symmetry.space_group_name_H-M   'P 1'
#
loop_
_entity.id
_entity.type
_entity.pdbx_description
1 polymer ?
#
loop_
_entity_poly.entity_id
_entity_poly.type
_entity_poly.pdbx_seq_one_letter_code
_entity_poly.pdbx_strand_id
1 'polypeptide(L)' 'MQHLLRIPSDNPPGDTAAITGFIHQYLAEHGIDSRIIVTKPGIANIVATVGEGDPHLILNG' A
#
# COMPACT_ATOMS: atom_id res chain seq x y z
N MET A 1 6.85 -11.94 -4.68
CA MET A 1 7.25 -11.89 -3.25
C MET A 1 8.69 -11.42 -3.01
N GLN A 2 9.71 -11.85 -3.76
CA GLN A 2 11.11 -11.45 -3.49
C GLN A 2 11.43 -9.95 -3.69
N HIS A 3 10.65 -9.20 -4.48
CA HIS A 3 10.84 -7.76 -4.68
C HIS A 3 10.34 -6.92 -3.50
N LEU A 4 9.27 -7.34 -2.80
CA LEU A 4 8.71 -6.61 -1.66
C LEU A 4 9.70 -6.55 -0.49
N LEU A 5 10.40 -7.65 -0.23
CA LEU A 5 11.41 -7.76 0.83
C LEU A 5 12.67 -6.92 0.58
N ARG A 6 12.89 -6.46 -0.65
CA ARG A 6 14.08 -5.66 -1.01
C ARG A 6 13.84 -4.15 -0.90
N ILE A 7 12.60 -3.73 -0.69
CA ILE A 7 12.30 -2.31 -0.49
C ILE A 7 12.65 -2.00 0.97
N PRO A 8 13.60 -1.09 1.23
CA PRO A 8 13.92 -0.71 2.60
C PRO A 8 12.68 -0.07 3.23
N SER A 9 12.05 -0.77 4.17
CA SER A 9 10.91 -0.29 4.97
C SER A 9 11.24 -0.30 6.47
N ASP A 10 12.53 -0.20 6.82
CA ASP A 10 12.99 -0.22 8.20
C ASP A 10 12.42 0.98 8.96
N ASN A 11 11.49 0.68 9.87
CA ASN A 11 11.06 1.59 10.92
C ASN A 11 12.00 1.38 12.13
N PRO A 12 12.94 2.28 12.49
CA PRO A 12 12.98 3.74 12.23
C PRO A 12 14.30 4.30 11.60
N PRO A 13 14.27 5.42 10.84
CA PRO A 13 13.15 6.33 10.59
C PRO A 13 12.47 6.00 9.24
N GLY A 14 11.33 5.29 9.33
CA GLY A 14 10.68 4.64 8.20
C GLY A 14 9.91 5.59 7.30
N ASP A 15 10.50 5.94 6.16
CA ASP A 15 9.78 6.53 5.04
C ASP A 15 8.97 5.44 4.32
N THR A 16 7.64 5.54 4.34
CA THR A 16 6.73 4.58 3.70
C THR A 16 6.25 5.02 2.31
N ALA A 17 6.75 6.14 1.78
CA ALA A 17 6.36 6.63 0.45
C ALA A 17 6.79 5.67 -0.67
N ALA A 18 8.00 5.12 -0.59
CA ALA A 18 8.52 4.21 -1.62
C ALA A 18 7.71 2.90 -1.68
N ILE A 19 7.38 2.32 -0.52
CA ILE A 19 6.63 1.06 -0.45
C ILE A 19 5.17 1.25 -0.89
N THR A 20 4.53 2.37 -0.53
CA THR A 20 3.17 2.66 -0.99
C THR A 20 3.10 2.88 -2.50
N GLY A 21 4.09 3.55 -3.09
CA GLY A 21 4.21 3.68 -4.55
C GLY A 21 4.36 2.33 -5.26
N PHE A 22 5.20 1.43 -4.72
CA PHE A 22 5.35 0.07 -5.25
C PHE A 22 4.04 -0.73 -5.19
N ILE A 23 3.35 -0.72 -4.04
CA ILE A 23 2.08 -1.44 -3.88
C ILE A 23 1.01 -0.86 -4.82
N HIS A 24 0.94 0.47 -4.96
CA HIS A 24 0.02 1.11 -5.90
C HIS A 24 0.24 0.64 -7.34
N GLN A 25 1.49 0.61 -7.80
CA GLN A 25 1.81 0.11 -9.13
C GLN A 25 1.45 -1.38 -9.28
N TYR A 26 1.79 -2.21 -8.30
CA TYR A 26 1.44 -3.63 -8.30
C TYR A 26 -0.08 -3.85 -8.41
N LEU A 27 -0.89 -3.09 -7.66
CA LEU A 27 -2.34 -3.19 -7.72
C LEU A 27 -2.88 -2.73 -9.09
N ALA A 28 -2.36 -1.63 -9.63
CA ALA A 28 -2.73 -1.13 -10.96
C ALA A 28 -2.41 -2.14 -12.08
N GLU A 29 -1.26 -2.81 -12.02
CA GLU A 29 -0.88 -3.89 -12.96
C GLU A 29 -1.87 -5.07 -12.93
N HIS A 30 -2.59 -5.26 -11.83
CA HIS A 30 -3.62 -6.29 -11.67
C HIS A 30 -5.05 -5.75 -11.85
N GLY A 31 -5.21 -4.50 -12.32
CA GLY A 31 -6.52 -3.88 -12.55
C GLY A 31 -7.28 -3.51 -11.27
N ILE A 32 -6.58 -3.34 -10.15
CA ILE A 32 -7.17 -2.96 -8.87
C ILE A 32 -6.89 -1.48 -8.61
N ASP A 33 -7.96 -0.70 -8.49
CA ASP A 33 -7.86 0.71 -8.10
C ASP A 33 -7.47 0.84 -6.62
N SER A 34 -6.55 1.76 -6.35
CA SER A 34 -6.07 2.04 -5.01
C SER A 34 -5.76 3.52 -4.82
N ARG A 35 -5.78 3.97 -3.56
CA ARG A 35 -5.53 5.36 -3.17
C ARG A 35 -4.42 5.46 -2.15
N ILE A 36 -3.43 6.29 -2.43
CA ILE A 36 -2.39 6.67 -1.47
C ILE A 36 -2.89 7.83 -0.61
N ILE A 37 -2.71 7.73 0.71
CA ILE A 37 -3.09 8.73 1.70
C ILE A 37 -1.84 9.11 2.50
N VAL A 38 -1.38 10.35 2.33
CA VAL A 38 -0.23 10.91 3.06
C VAL A 38 -0.72 11.63 4.31
N THR A 39 -0.30 11.17 5.49
CA THR A 39 -0.71 11.78 6.78
C THR A 39 0.28 12.84 7.24
N LYS A 40 1.57 12.62 7.00
CA LYS A 40 2.68 13.56 7.22
C LYS A 40 3.81 13.22 6.25
N PRO A 41 4.76 14.14 5.97
CA PRO A 41 5.89 13.86 5.09
C PRO A 41 6.62 12.57 5.49
N GLY A 42 6.87 11.69 4.52
CA GLY A 42 7.47 10.37 4.74
C GLY A 42 6.51 9.28 5.26
N ILE A 43 5.26 9.60 5.63
CA ILE A 43 4.29 8.61 6.10
C ILE A 43 3.05 8.58 5.19
N ALA A 44 3.04 7.57 4.33
CA ALA A 44 1.95 7.24 3.43
C ALA A 44 1.29 5.89 3.81
N ASN A 45 -0.02 5.82 3.61
CA ASN A 45 -0.82 4.60 3.63
C ASN A 45 -1.40 4.35 2.23
N ILE A 46 -1.82 3.12 1.94
CA ILE A 46 -2.52 2.78 0.71
C ILE A 46 -3.78 1.99 1.03
N VAL A 47 -4.88 2.32 0.36
CA VAL A 47 -6.18 1.67 0.52
C VAL A 47 -6.67 1.20 -0.85
N ALA A 48 -7.13 -0.03 -0.93
CA ALA A 48 -7.75 -0.60 -2.11
C ALA A 48 -9.03 -1.33 -1.72
N THR A 49 -10.00 -1.35 -2.63
CA THR A 49 -11.25 -2.10 -2.46
C THR A 49 -11.37 -3.08 -3.63
N VAL A 50 -11.63 -4.34 -3.31
CA VAL A 50 -11.80 -5.40 -4.32
C VAL A 50 -13.15 -6.05 -4.10
N GLY A 51 -13.99 -6.01 -5.14
CA GLY A 51 -15.36 -6.52 -5.09
C GLY A 51 -16.33 -5.61 -4.34
N GLU A 52 -17.58 -6.04 -4.30
CA GLU A 52 -18.71 -5.35 -3.69
C GLU A 52 -19.49 -6.36 -2.83
N GLY A 53 -20.02 -5.93 -1.68
CA GLY A 53 -20.87 -6.78 -0.84
C GLY A 53 -20.70 -6.55 0.65
N ASP A 54 -21.76 -6.87 1.41
CA ASP A 54 -21.78 -6.74 2.86
C ASP A 54 -21.78 -8.12 3.56
N PRO A 55 -21.03 -8.28 4.67
CA PRO A 55 -20.15 -7.27 5.27
C PRO A 55 -18.80 -7.13 4.55
N HIS A 56 -18.24 -5.92 4.55
CA HIS A 56 -16.88 -5.66 4.07
C HIS A 56 -15.81 -6.18 5.05
N LEU A 57 -14.85 -6.97 4.55
CA LEU A 57 -13.67 -7.42 5.29
C LEU A 57 -12.51 -6.42 5.14
N ILE A 58 -11.87 -6.05 6.25
CA ILE A 58 -10.68 -5.19 6.27
C ILE A 58 -9.44 -6.05 6.55
N LEU A 59 -8.47 -6.00 5.65
CA LEU A 59 -7.12 -6.56 5.83
C LEU A 59 -6.14 -5.40 5.99
N ASN A 60 -5.39 -5.36 7.11
CA ASN A 60 -4.44 -4.29 7.43
C ASN A 60 -3.13 -4.91 7.97
N GLY A 61 -1.98 -4.40 7.55
CA GLY A 61 -0.66 -4.91 7.91
C GLY A 61 0.49 -3.98 7.53
#